data_AF-A0A2X1K232-F1
#
_entry.id   AF-A0A2X1K232-F1
#
_cell.length_a   1.000
_cell.length_b   1.000
_cell.length_c   1.000
_cell.angle_alpha   90.00
_cell.angle_beta   90.00
_cell.angle_gamma   90.00
#
_symmetry.space_group_name_H-M   'P 1'
#
loop_
_entity.id
_entity.type
_entity.pdbx_description
1 polymer ?
#
loop_
_entity_poly.entity_id
_entity_poly.type
_entity_poly.pdbx_seq_one_letter_code
_entity_poly.pdbx_strand_id
1 'polypeptide(L)'
;MADSSGQHQDEGSTLTKTGAGTLELTASGTTQSAVRVEEGTLKGDVADILPYASSLWVGDGATFVTGADQDIQSIDAISSGTIDISDGTVLRLTGLDTSVALNASLFNGDGTLVNATDGVTLTGELNTNLETDSLTYLSNVTVNGNLTNTSGAVSLQNGVAGDTLTVNGDYTGGGTLLLDSELNGDDSVSDQLVMNGNTAGNTTVVVNSITGIGEPTSTGIKVVDFAADPTQFQNNAQFSLAGSGYVQYGSV
;
A
#
# COMPACT_ATOMS: atom_id res chain seq x y z
N MET A 1 -10.00 17.82 -12.40
CA MET A 1 -9.32 16.71 -11.73
C MET A 1 -9.57 15.50 -12.59
N ALA A 2 -8.55 15.00 -13.29
CA ALA A 2 -8.71 13.82 -14.12
C ALA A 2 -9.03 12.61 -13.23
N ASP A 3 -9.97 11.79 -13.68
CA ASP A 3 -10.31 10.51 -13.07
C ASP A 3 -9.32 9.45 -13.59
N SER A 4 -8.92 8.54 -12.71
CA SER A 4 -8.00 7.43 -12.95
C SER A 4 -8.49 6.42 -14.02
N SER A 5 -9.73 6.54 -14.46
CA SER A 5 -10.39 5.62 -15.40
C SER A 5 -9.78 5.54 -16.81
N GLY A 6 -8.80 6.39 -17.13
CA GLY A 6 -8.27 6.50 -18.50
C GLY A 6 -9.32 6.97 -19.53
N GLN A 7 -10.49 7.45 -19.08
CA GLN A 7 -11.65 7.79 -19.91
C GLN A 7 -11.88 9.30 -20.06
N HIS A 8 -11.14 10.16 -19.36
CA HIS A 8 -11.20 11.60 -19.58
C HIS A 8 -10.14 12.03 -20.60
N GLN A 9 -10.60 12.77 -21.61
CA GLN A 9 -9.76 13.42 -22.61
C GLN A 9 -8.68 14.24 -21.88
N ASP A 10 -7.41 13.90 -22.08
CA ASP A 10 -6.25 14.65 -21.60
C ASP A 10 -6.42 16.14 -21.99
N GLU A 11 -6.92 16.99 -21.08
CA GLU A 11 -7.35 18.35 -21.43
C GLU A 11 -6.18 19.32 -21.73
N GLY A 12 -4.92 18.87 -21.66
CA GLY A 12 -3.73 19.74 -21.78
C GLY A 12 -2.65 19.22 -22.73
N SER A 13 -1.99 18.11 -22.37
CA SER A 13 -0.99 17.44 -23.22
C SER A 13 -0.56 16.08 -22.63
N THR A 14 -0.28 15.10 -23.50
CA THR A 14 0.13 13.74 -23.10
C THR A 14 1.59 13.50 -23.50
N LEU A 15 2.45 13.11 -22.55
CA LEU A 15 3.75 12.55 -22.87
C LEU A 15 3.59 11.05 -23.14
N THR A 16 3.88 10.62 -24.36
CA THR A 16 3.83 9.20 -24.75
C THR A 16 5.23 8.68 -25.03
N LYS A 17 5.67 7.68 -24.27
CA LYS A 17 6.93 6.98 -24.48
C LYS A 17 6.70 5.66 -25.21
N THR A 18 7.23 5.56 -26.43
CA THR A 18 7.23 4.37 -27.29
C THR A 18 8.65 3.92 -27.65
N GLY A 19 8.78 2.77 -28.33
CA GLY A 19 10.06 2.17 -28.70
C GLY A 19 10.78 1.50 -27.54
N ALA A 20 11.52 0.43 -27.82
CA ALA A 20 12.17 -0.40 -26.80
C ALA A 20 13.27 0.29 -25.96
N GLY A 21 13.76 1.47 -26.39
CA GLY A 21 14.83 2.18 -25.70
C GLY A 21 14.40 2.90 -24.42
N THR A 22 15.37 3.49 -23.73
CA THR A 22 15.15 4.35 -22.56
C THR A 22 15.05 5.81 -22.98
N LEU A 23 14.03 6.51 -22.49
CA LEU A 23 13.96 7.98 -22.48
C LEU A 23 14.21 8.44 -21.04
N GLU A 24 15.27 9.21 -20.85
CA GLU A 24 15.63 9.78 -19.55
C GLU A 24 15.20 11.26 -19.50
N LEU A 25 14.45 11.63 -18.46
CA LEU A 25 14.01 13.00 -18.21
C LEU A 25 14.95 13.64 -17.18
N THR A 26 15.81 14.53 -17.68
CA THR A 26 16.83 15.23 -16.86
C THR A 26 16.35 16.59 -16.34
N ALA A 27 15.06 16.90 -16.50
CA ALA A 27 14.43 18.13 -16.06
C ALA A 27 12.94 17.91 -15.80
N SER A 28 12.37 18.70 -14.89
CA SER A 28 10.94 18.67 -14.59
C SER A 28 10.09 19.24 -15.73
N GLY A 29 9.00 18.54 -16.07
CA GLY A 29 8.01 18.97 -17.03
C GLY A 29 7.09 20.08 -16.47
N THR A 30 6.54 20.92 -17.35
CA THR A 30 5.71 22.06 -16.93
C THR A 30 4.30 22.08 -17.52
N THR A 31 3.93 21.11 -18.35
CA THR A 31 2.69 21.19 -19.15
C THR A 31 1.93 19.88 -19.34
N GLN A 32 2.54 18.74 -19.01
CA GLN A 32 1.97 17.41 -19.23
C GLN A 32 0.86 17.12 -18.23
N SER A 33 -0.36 16.90 -18.72
CA SER A 33 -1.51 16.49 -17.91
C SER A 33 -1.57 14.98 -17.71
N ALA A 34 -0.97 14.20 -18.62
CA ALA A 34 -0.91 12.75 -18.54
C ALA A 34 0.40 12.18 -19.10
N VAL A 35 0.79 11.00 -18.62
CA VAL A 35 1.97 10.27 -19.07
C VAL A 35 1.61 8.82 -19.38
N ARG A 36 1.97 8.38 -20.58
CA ARG A 36 1.79 7.00 -21.03
C ARG A 36 3.16 6.41 -21.38
N VAL A 37 3.55 5.35 -20.70
CA VAL A 37 4.71 4.53 -21.06
C VAL A 37 4.19 3.29 -21.78
N GLU A 38 4.15 3.34 -23.10
CA GLU A 38 3.60 2.26 -23.95
C GLU A 38 4.64 1.18 -24.24
N GLU A 39 5.91 1.56 -24.41
CA GLU A 39 7.02 0.63 -24.68
C GLU A 39 8.34 1.13 -24.10
N GLY A 40 9.25 0.18 -23.80
CA GLY A 40 10.59 0.48 -23.29
C GLY A 40 10.55 1.14 -21.92
N THR A 41 11.51 2.04 -21.66
CA THR A 41 11.67 2.64 -20.33
C THR A 41 11.53 4.16 -20.37
N LEU A 42 10.72 4.73 -19.47
CA LEU A 42 10.76 6.14 -19.10
C LEU A 42 11.46 6.25 -17.74
N LYS A 43 12.53 7.02 -17.64
CA LYS A 43 13.32 7.17 -16.42
C LYS A 43 13.39 8.63 -15.98
N GLY A 44 13.16 8.90 -14.69
CA GLY A 44 13.51 10.19 -14.08
C GLY A 44 14.97 10.26 -13.68
N ASP A 45 15.61 11.41 -13.87
CA ASP A 45 16.97 11.69 -13.36
C ASP A 45 16.98 12.89 -12.38
N VAL A 46 15.81 13.52 -12.19
CA VAL A 46 15.58 14.61 -11.23
C VAL A 46 14.26 14.39 -10.51
N ALA A 47 14.10 15.03 -9.35
CA ALA A 47 12.86 14.95 -8.60
C ALA A 47 11.69 15.59 -9.38
N ASP A 48 10.48 15.08 -9.17
CA ASP A 48 9.23 15.60 -9.72
C ASP A 48 9.33 15.88 -11.22
N ILE A 49 9.68 14.86 -12.02
CA ILE A 49 9.74 15.00 -13.48
C ILE A 49 8.35 15.27 -14.08
N LEU A 50 7.28 14.92 -13.36
CA LEU A 50 5.89 14.95 -13.81
C LEU A 50 4.96 15.67 -12.81
N PRO A 51 5.29 16.88 -12.33
CA PRO A 51 4.64 17.50 -11.17
C PRO A 51 3.17 17.89 -11.43
N TYR A 52 2.78 18.00 -12.70
CA TYR A 52 1.43 18.35 -13.14
C TYR A 52 0.69 17.17 -13.78
N ALA A 53 1.34 16.01 -13.89
CA ALA A 53 0.69 14.84 -14.46
C ALA A 53 -0.38 14.35 -13.48
N SER A 54 -1.62 14.41 -13.95
CA SER A 54 -2.77 13.91 -13.21
C SER A 54 -2.90 12.40 -13.26
N SER A 55 -2.26 11.74 -14.24
CA SER A 55 -2.21 10.28 -14.34
C SER A 55 -0.91 9.78 -14.97
N LEU A 56 -0.37 8.69 -14.42
CA LEU A 56 0.65 7.84 -15.04
C LEU A 56 0.00 6.51 -15.44
N TRP A 57 0.22 6.09 -16.68
CA TRP A 57 -0.11 4.75 -17.16
C TRP A 57 1.13 4.04 -17.68
N VAL A 58 1.34 2.79 -17.28
CA VAL A 58 2.46 1.95 -17.74
C VAL A 58 1.90 0.68 -18.38
N GLY A 59 2.13 0.53 -19.68
CA GLY A 59 1.67 -0.60 -20.47
C GLY A 59 2.46 -1.89 -20.21
N ASP A 60 1.88 -3.02 -20.62
CA ASP A 60 2.50 -4.34 -20.52
C ASP A 60 3.91 -4.35 -21.14
N GLY A 61 4.88 -4.90 -20.41
CA GLY A 61 6.30 -4.94 -20.80
C GLY A 61 7.03 -3.58 -20.82
N ALA A 62 6.36 -2.47 -20.47
CA ALA A 62 7.00 -1.17 -20.34
C ALA A 62 7.42 -0.90 -18.88
N THR A 63 8.33 0.05 -18.68
CA THR A 63 8.85 0.39 -17.36
C THR A 63 8.90 1.90 -17.13
N PHE A 64 8.36 2.35 -16.01
CA PHE A 64 8.67 3.65 -15.43
C PHE A 64 9.68 3.46 -14.30
N VAL A 65 10.80 4.20 -14.34
CA VAL A 65 11.84 4.17 -13.29
C VAL A 65 11.86 5.54 -12.63
N THR A 66 11.74 5.60 -11.30
CA THR A 66 11.72 6.88 -10.56
C THR A 66 13.04 7.63 -10.71
N GLY A 67 14.18 6.96 -10.44
CA GLY A 67 15.55 7.48 -10.48
C GLY A 67 15.88 8.63 -9.52
N ALA A 68 14.88 9.40 -9.11
CA ALA A 68 14.85 10.38 -8.03
C ALA A 68 13.40 10.44 -7.48
N ASP A 69 13.18 11.13 -6.38
CA ASP A 69 11.86 11.22 -5.74
C ASP A 69 10.78 11.77 -6.69
N GLN A 70 9.63 11.12 -6.75
CA GLN A 70 8.51 11.51 -7.61
C GLN A 70 7.23 11.66 -6.79
N ASP A 71 6.57 12.80 -6.92
CA ASP A 71 5.16 12.94 -6.58
C ASP A 71 4.29 12.72 -7.83
N ILE A 72 3.41 11.72 -7.77
CA ILE A 72 2.43 11.43 -8.80
C ILE A 72 1.04 11.54 -8.19
N GLN A 73 0.13 12.24 -8.86
CA GLN A 73 -1.24 12.38 -8.36
C GLN A 73 -1.96 11.04 -8.42
N SER A 74 -2.03 10.42 -9.59
CA SER A 74 -2.74 9.16 -9.78
C SER A 74 -1.97 8.22 -10.71
N ILE A 75 -2.14 6.92 -10.50
CA ILE A 75 -1.74 5.86 -11.43
C ILE A 75 -3.02 5.25 -11.97
N ASP A 76 -3.08 5.09 -13.28
CA ASP A 76 -4.20 4.42 -13.92
C ASP A 76 -4.21 2.94 -13.51
N ALA A 77 -5.33 2.49 -12.93
CA ALA A 77 -5.52 1.14 -12.40
C ALA A 77 -5.44 0.05 -13.47
N ILE A 78 -5.56 0.39 -14.76
CA ILE A 78 -5.35 -0.54 -15.89
C ILE A 78 -3.88 -0.63 -16.34
N SER A 79 -2.94 -0.02 -15.62
CA SER A 79 -1.51 -0.25 -15.83
C SER A 79 -1.18 -1.73 -15.64
N SER A 80 -0.23 -2.22 -16.43
CA SER A 80 0.17 -3.64 -16.43
C SER A 80 1.68 -3.86 -16.58
N GLY A 81 2.45 -2.79 -16.75
CA GLY A 81 3.92 -2.85 -16.78
C GLY A 81 4.55 -2.78 -15.40
N THR A 82 5.75 -2.22 -15.34
CA THR A 82 6.56 -2.11 -14.13
C THR A 82 6.80 -0.65 -13.75
N ILE A 83 6.60 -0.33 -12.49
CA ILE A 83 7.05 0.88 -11.82
C ILE A 83 8.21 0.48 -10.91
N ASP A 84 9.42 0.80 -11.31
CA ASP A 84 10.65 0.52 -10.57
C ASP A 84 11.02 1.75 -9.72
N ILE A 85 10.80 1.64 -8.41
CA ILE A 85 11.16 2.66 -7.43
C ILE A 85 12.62 2.42 -7.06
N SER A 86 13.49 3.27 -7.61
CA SER A 86 14.93 3.19 -7.43
C SER A 86 15.33 3.26 -5.95
N ASP A 87 16.41 2.58 -5.59
CA ASP A 87 16.96 2.56 -4.24
C ASP A 87 17.15 3.98 -3.68
N GLY A 88 16.75 4.16 -2.42
CA GLY A 88 16.81 5.45 -1.72
C GLY A 88 15.87 6.54 -2.26
N THR A 89 14.96 6.22 -3.20
CA THR A 89 13.97 7.17 -3.73
C THR A 89 12.55 6.85 -3.28
N VAL A 90 11.70 7.86 -3.34
CA VAL A 90 10.27 7.77 -3.02
C VAL A 90 9.42 7.94 -4.28
N LEU A 91 8.39 7.12 -4.43
CA LEU A 91 7.22 7.44 -5.23
C LEU A 91 6.04 7.71 -4.31
N ARG A 92 5.53 8.95 -4.30
CA ARG A 92 4.39 9.34 -3.46
C ARG A 92 3.13 9.53 -4.28
N LEU A 93 2.04 8.92 -3.82
CA LEU A 93 0.72 9.02 -4.44
C LEU A 93 -0.16 10.01 -3.67
N THR A 94 -0.53 11.12 -4.33
CA THR A 94 -1.14 12.29 -3.67
C THR A 94 -2.63 12.53 -4.01
N GLY A 95 -3.19 11.81 -4.97
CA GLY A 95 -4.59 11.93 -5.37
C GLY A 95 -5.09 10.71 -6.15
N LEU A 96 -4.74 9.51 -5.68
CA LEU A 96 -5.19 8.28 -6.31
C LEU A 96 -6.72 8.16 -6.23
N ASP A 97 -7.35 7.61 -7.27
CA ASP A 97 -8.77 7.28 -7.22
C ASP A 97 -9.00 6.09 -6.31
N THR A 98 -9.79 6.28 -5.27
CA THR A 98 -10.07 5.27 -4.24
C THR A 98 -11.30 4.43 -4.54
N SER A 99 -11.99 4.69 -5.67
CA SER A 99 -13.11 3.87 -6.13
C SER A 99 -12.66 2.59 -6.84
N VAL A 100 -11.37 2.48 -7.18
CA VAL A 100 -10.76 1.34 -7.87
C VAL A 100 -9.53 0.86 -7.10
N ALA A 101 -9.37 -0.46 -6.99
CA ALA A 101 -8.17 -1.04 -6.40
C ALA A 101 -6.99 -0.96 -7.38
N LEU A 102 -5.81 -0.61 -6.86
CA LEU A 102 -4.56 -0.63 -7.62
C LEU A 102 -3.84 -1.95 -7.41
N ASN A 103 -3.32 -2.53 -8.50
CA ASN A 103 -2.50 -3.72 -8.42
C ASN A 103 -1.10 -3.37 -7.88
N ALA A 104 -0.76 -3.90 -6.71
CA ALA A 104 0.52 -3.67 -6.04
C ALA A 104 1.71 -4.26 -6.82
N SER A 105 1.49 -5.26 -7.68
CA SER A 105 2.56 -5.90 -8.46
C SER A 105 3.20 -4.97 -9.49
N LEU A 106 2.58 -3.82 -9.74
CA LEU A 106 3.17 -2.73 -10.53
C LEU A 106 4.47 -2.24 -9.89
N PHE A 107 4.54 -2.16 -8.55
CA PHE A 107 5.65 -1.53 -7.86
C PHE A 107 6.74 -2.52 -7.48
N ASN A 108 7.96 -2.22 -7.89
CA ASN A 108 9.14 -3.03 -7.73
C ASN A 108 10.32 -2.14 -7.30
N GLY A 109 11.43 -2.76 -6.89
CA GLY A 109 12.67 -2.06 -6.55
C GLY A 109 12.81 -1.77 -5.05
N ASP A 110 13.98 -1.26 -4.67
CA ASP A 110 14.38 -1.13 -3.27
C ASP A 110 13.98 0.21 -2.64
N GLY A 111 13.34 1.11 -3.40
CA GLY A 111 12.81 2.38 -2.90
C GLY A 111 11.53 2.23 -2.07
N THR A 112 10.78 3.34 -1.92
CA THR A 112 9.56 3.36 -1.10
C THR A 112 8.38 3.92 -1.87
N LEU A 113 7.28 3.16 -1.89
CA LEU A 113 5.96 3.66 -2.24
C LEU A 113 5.35 4.34 -1.01
N VAL A 114 4.96 5.61 -1.14
CA VAL A 114 4.27 6.36 -0.08
C VAL A 114 2.83 6.60 -0.51
N ASN A 115 1.87 6.08 0.25
CA ASN A 115 0.47 6.46 0.08
C ASN A 115 0.11 7.66 0.97
N ALA A 116 -0.09 8.81 0.34
CA ALA A 116 -0.59 10.04 0.97
C ALA A 116 -2.07 10.31 0.67
N THR A 117 -2.77 9.37 0.01
CA THR A 117 -4.18 9.49 -0.35
C THR A 117 -5.05 8.64 0.59
N ASP A 118 -6.08 9.23 1.17
CA ASP A 118 -6.99 8.55 2.10
C ASP A 118 -7.95 7.60 1.38
N GLY A 119 -7.89 6.32 1.74
CA GLY A 119 -8.80 5.27 1.25
C GLY A 119 -8.26 4.45 0.07
N VAL A 120 -6.97 4.51 -0.24
CA VAL A 120 -6.38 3.70 -1.32
C VAL A 120 -6.49 2.22 -1.01
N THR A 121 -6.89 1.43 -2.02
CA THR A 121 -6.89 -0.03 -1.95
C THR A 121 -5.76 -0.58 -2.80
N LEU A 122 -4.85 -1.34 -2.20
CA LEU A 122 -3.84 -2.12 -2.92
C LEU A 122 -4.23 -3.60 -2.93
N THR A 123 -3.89 -4.32 -3.99
CA THR A 123 -4.15 -5.77 -4.12
C THR A 123 -2.93 -6.50 -4.67
N GLY A 124 -2.73 -7.76 -4.28
CA GLY A 124 -1.63 -8.58 -4.77
C GLY A 124 -0.32 -8.43 -3.99
N GLU A 125 0.81 -8.54 -4.68
CA GLU A 125 2.14 -8.52 -4.08
C GLU A 125 2.86 -7.21 -4.39
N LEU A 126 3.30 -6.47 -3.37
CA LEU A 126 4.11 -5.27 -3.50
C LEU A 126 5.60 -5.64 -3.40
N ASN A 127 6.39 -5.40 -4.46
CA ASN A 127 7.81 -5.78 -4.52
C ASN A 127 8.76 -4.64 -4.14
N THR A 128 8.37 -3.83 -3.17
CA THR A 128 9.10 -2.65 -2.70
C THR A 128 8.70 -2.31 -1.26
N ASN A 129 9.25 -1.24 -0.68
CA ASN A 129 8.83 -0.76 0.65
C ASN A 129 7.51 0.02 0.55
N LEU A 130 6.71 -0.02 1.61
CA LEU A 130 5.46 0.73 1.73
C LEU A 130 5.48 1.65 2.96
N GLU A 131 5.10 2.91 2.75
CA GLU A 131 4.77 3.85 3.81
C GLU A 131 3.31 4.31 3.66
N THR A 132 2.57 4.29 4.77
CA THR A 132 1.15 4.70 4.78
C THR A 132 0.95 5.93 5.66
N ASP A 133 0.74 7.10 5.05
CA ASP A 133 0.43 8.35 5.74
C ASP A 133 -1.07 8.52 5.98
N SER A 134 -1.90 7.79 5.21
CA SER A 134 -3.38 7.84 5.25
C SER A 134 -3.99 6.44 5.27
N LEU A 135 -5.32 6.33 5.31
CA LEU A 135 -5.99 5.04 5.27
C LEU A 135 -5.63 4.27 4.00
N THR A 136 -5.11 3.05 4.17
CA THR A 136 -4.74 2.15 3.09
C THR A 136 -5.33 0.76 3.34
N TYR A 137 -6.13 0.25 2.41
CA TYR A 137 -6.70 -1.09 2.48
C TYR A 137 -5.73 -2.11 1.88
N LEU A 138 -5.37 -3.12 2.66
CA LEU A 138 -4.33 -4.12 2.38
C LEU A 138 -4.80 -5.57 2.62
N SER A 139 -6.11 -5.84 2.48
CA SER A 139 -6.67 -7.20 2.55
C SER A 139 -5.96 -8.16 1.57
N ASN A 140 -5.38 -9.25 2.07
CA ASN A 140 -4.62 -10.24 1.30
C ASN A 140 -3.43 -9.69 0.50
N VAL A 141 -2.85 -8.57 0.95
CA VAL A 141 -1.64 -8.02 0.35
C VAL A 141 -0.40 -8.65 0.98
N THR A 142 0.60 -8.92 0.14
CA THR A 142 1.96 -9.24 0.60
C THR A 142 2.89 -8.07 0.28
N VAL A 143 3.58 -7.54 1.28
CA VAL A 143 4.63 -6.55 1.12
C VAL A 143 5.98 -7.25 1.20
N ASN A 144 6.70 -7.35 0.07
CA ASN A 144 8.00 -7.99 -0.03
C ASN A 144 9.16 -7.10 0.47
N GLY A 145 8.91 -5.82 0.74
CA GLY A 145 9.80 -4.91 1.45
C GLY A 145 9.37 -4.62 2.89
N ASN A 146 9.82 -3.48 3.41
CA ASN A 146 9.44 -2.97 4.72
C ASN A 146 8.05 -2.33 4.67
N LEU A 147 7.32 -2.37 5.80
CA LEU A 147 6.08 -1.63 6.00
C LEU A 147 6.22 -0.63 7.15
N THR A 148 6.04 0.65 6.84
CA THR A 148 6.03 1.75 7.81
C THR A 148 4.64 2.38 7.89
N ASN A 149 4.04 2.35 9.08
CA ASN A 149 2.79 3.04 9.37
C ASN A 149 2.92 3.78 10.71
N THR A 150 3.48 4.99 10.67
CA THR A 150 3.75 5.78 11.89
C THR A 150 2.57 6.64 12.34
N SER A 151 1.71 7.04 11.41
CA SER A 151 0.57 7.93 11.70
C SER A 151 -0.70 7.64 10.90
N GLY A 152 -0.61 6.83 9.84
CA GLY A 152 -1.74 6.44 9.00
C GLY A 152 -2.58 5.31 9.60
N ALA A 153 -3.36 4.69 8.71
CA ALA A 153 -4.20 3.56 9.04
C ALA A 153 -4.02 2.46 7.99
N VAL A 154 -3.69 1.26 8.44
CA VAL A 154 -3.69 0.06 7.62
C VAL A 154 -4.96 -0.71 7.93
N SER A 155 -5.77 -1.01 6.92
CA SER A 155 -7.05 -1.69 7.08
C SER A 155 -7.10 -2.99 6.29
N LEU A 156 -7.56 -4.05 6.93
CA LEU A 156 -8.00 -5.28 6.27
C LEU A 156 -9.55 -5.33 6.23
N GLN A 157 -10.24 -4.30 6.74
CA GLN A 157 -11.69 -4.27 6.82
C GLN A 157 -12.32 -4.10 5.43
N ASN A 158 -12.74 -5.20 4.84
CA ASN A 158 -13.51 -5.24 3.59
C ASN A 158 -14.90 -5.87 3.77
N GLY A 159 -15.31 -6.13 5.02
CA GLY A 159 -16.56 -6.80 5.37
C GLY A 159 -16.48 -8.32 5.36
N VAL A 160 -15.28 -8.90 5.21
CA VAL A 160 -14.99 -10.33 5.24
C VAL A 160 -13.83 -10.55 6.21
N ALA A 161 -14.00 -11.49 7.14
CA ALA A 161 -12.91 -11.86 8.04
C ALA A 161 -12.04 -12.97 7.43
N GLY A 162 -10.78 -13.02 7.88
CA GLY A 162 -9.82 -14.06 7.50
C GLY A 162 -8.81 -13.60 6.46
N ASP A 163 -8.77 -12.31 6.15
CA ASP A 163 -7.75 -11.74 5.29
C ASP A 163 -6.39 -11.73 5.99
N THR A 164 -5.31 -11.81 5.21
CA THR A 164 -3.95 -11.76 5.76
C THR A 164 -3.11 -10.69 5.08
N LEU A 165 -2.60 -9.74 5.85
CA LEU A 165 -1.51 -8.84 5.43
C LEU A 165 -0.19 -9.47 5.84
N THR A 166 0.68 -9.76 4.88
CA THR A 166 2.02 -10.29 5.13
C THR A 166 3.08 -9.23 4.87
N VAL A 167 4.00 -9.04 5.82
CA VAL A 167 5.17 -8.16 5.68
C VAL A 167 6.44 -9.01 5.75
N ASN A 168 7.15 -9.10 4.63
CA ASN A 168 8.37 -9.90 4.51
C ASN A 168 9.64 -9.16 4.92
N GLY A 169 9.63 -7.83 4.90
CA GLY A 169 10.66 -6.98 5.51
C GLY A 169 10.33 -6.60 6.95
N ASP A 170 10.95 -5.51 7.41
CA ASP A 170 10.73 -4.95 8.74
C ASP A 170 9.37 -4.23 8.82
N TYR A 171 8.72 -4.31 9.98
CA TYR A 171 7.48 -3.61 10.31
C TYR A 171 7.73 -2.50 11.32
N THR A 172 7.40 -1.26 10.97
CA THR A 172 7.45 -0.11 11.89
C THR A 172 6.05 0.46 12.10
N GLY A 173 5.52 0.26 13.30
CA GLY A 173 4.21 0.74 13.74
C GLY A 173 4.23 2.11 14.42
N GLY A 174 3.04 2.68 14.62
CA GLY A 174 2.80 4.01 15.18
C GLY A 174 1.37 4.49 14.93
N GLY A 175 0.79 4.05 13.81
CA GLY A 175 -0.58 4.31 13.39
C GLY A 175 -1.58 3.26 13.87
N THR A 176 -2.65 3.09 13.09
CA THR A 176 -3.75 2.15 13.39
C THR A 176 -3.74 0.95 12.45
N LEU A 177 -4.05 -0.23 12.99
CA LEU A 177 -4.38 -1.46 12.26
C LEU A 177 -5.87 -1.75 12.46
N LEU A 178 -6.63 -1.85 11.38
CA LEU A 178 -8.05 -2.15 11.39
C LEU A 178 -8.30 -3.55 10.83
N LEU A 179 -9.07 -4.35 11.56
CA LEU A 179 -9.30 -5.78 11.27
C LEU A 179 -10.79 -6.10 11.38
N ASP A 180 -11.27 -7.04 10.57
CA ASP A 180 -12.56 -7.70 10.72
C ASP A 180 -12.40 -9.04 11.47
N SER A 181 -13.43 -9.41 12.24
CA SER A 181 -13.46 -10.67 12.99
C SER A 181 -14.89 -11.20 13.17
N GLU A 182 -15.04 -12.52 13.06
CA GLU A 182 -16.23 -13.28 13.44
C GLU A 182 -16.08 -13.82 14.87
N LEU A 183 -16.59 -13.08 15.87
CA LEU A 183 -16.31 -13.36 17.28
C LEU A 183 -17.07 -14.59 17.82
N ASN A 184 -16.44 -15.77 17.72
CA ASN A 184 -16.95 -17.09 18.09
C ASN A 184 -16.02 -17.85 19.06
N GLY A 185 -15.31 -17.15 19.94
CA GLY A 185 -14.38 -17.78 20.89
C GLY A 185 -13.01 -18.05 20.27
N ASP A 186 -12.31 -19.10 20.68
CA ASP A 186 -10.93 -19.37 20.24
C ASP A 186 -10.82 -19.68 18.73
N ASP A 187 -11.89 -20.17 18.10
CA ASP A 187 -11.94 -20.52 16.66
C ASP A 187 -12.44 -19.35 15.78
N SER A 188 -12.43 -18.11 16.30
CA SER A 188 -12.90 -16.94 15.55
C SER A 188 -12.09 -16.70 14.27
N VAL A 189 -12.76 -16.75 13.11
CA VAL A 189 -12.17 -16.31 11.85
C VAL A 189 -11.91 -14.80 11.95
N SER A 190 -10.65 -14.40 11.79
CA SER A 190 -10.23 -13.01 11.97
C SER A 190 -9.14 -12.66 10.98
N ASP A 191 -9.11 -11.39 10.61
CA ASP A 191 -8.02 -10.85 9.84
C ASP A 191 -6.71 -10.88 10.63
N GLN A 192 -5.60 -11.02 9.92
CA GLN A 192 -4.28 -11.17 10.52
C GLN A 192 -3.21 -10.30 9.86
N LEU A 193 -2.37 -9.69 10.69
CA LEU A 193 -1.08 -9.15 10.30
C LEU A 193 0.02 -10.18 10.59
N VAL A 194 0.78 -10.60 9.58
CA VAL A 194 1.93 -11.51 9.70
C VAL A 194 3.22 -10.75 9.41
N MET A 195 4.19 -10.80 10.32
CA MET A 195 5.47 -10.09 10.22
C MET A 195 6.64 -11.07 10.23
N ASN A 196 7.49 -11.01 9.19
CA ASN A 196 8.63 -11.90 9.00
C ASN A 196 10.01 -11.22 9.18
N GLY A 197 10.05 -9.91 9.42
CA GLY A 197 11.27 -9.14 9.74
C GLY A 197 11.29 -8.60 11.17
N ASN A 198 12.17 -7.63 11.44
CA ASN A 198 12.17 -6.91 12.72
C ASN A 198 10.89 -6.10 12.88
N THR A 199 10.43 -5.97 14.13
CA THR A 199 9.26 -5.15 14.44
C THR A 199 9.64 -4.03 15.41
N ALA A 200 9.07 -2.84 15.22
CA ALA A 200 9.23 -1.70 16.11
C ALA A 200 7.96 -0.84 16.18
N GLY A 201 7.89 0.06 17.16
CA GLY A 201 6.83 1.05 17.29
C GLY A 201 5.56 0.56 17.99
N ASN A 202 4.53 1.42 18.03
CA ASN A 202 3.31 1.21 18.82
C ASN A 202 2.08 1.30 17.92
N THR A 203 1.40 0.20 17.67
CA THR A 203 0.23 0.14 16.80
C THR A 203 -1.05 0.05 17.60
N THR A 204 -2.00 0.93 17.29
CA THR A 204 -3.38 0.80 17.81
C THR A 204 -4.12 -0.22 16.96
N VAL A 205 -4.76 -1.22 17.58
CA VAL A 205 -5.55 -2.24 16.87
C VAL A 205 -7.03 -1.96 17.07
N VAL A 206 -7.79 -1.88 15.98
CA VAL A 206 -9.25 -1.77 15.99
C VAL A 206 -9.82 -3.04 15.37
N VAL A 207 -10.66 -3.74 16.12
CA VAL A 207 -11.37 -4.93 15.63
C VAL A 207 -12.82 -4.56 15.41
N ASN A 208 -13.27 -4.71 14.17
CA ASN A 208 -14.67 -4.63 13.78
C ASN A 208 -15.27 -6.03 13.81
N SER A 209 -16.30 -6.22 14.62
CA SER A 209 -17.04 -7.47 14.63
C SER A 209 -18.09 -7.42 13.53
N ILE A 210 -17.88 -8.22 12.48
CA ILE A 210 -18.81 -8.30 11.34
C ILE A 210 -19.92 -9.34 11.58
N THR A 211 -19.60 -10.40 12.31
CA THR A 211 -20.50 -11.49 12.72
C THR A 211 -20.01 -12.13 14.03
N GLY A 212 -20.66 -13.21 14.47
CA GLY A 212 -20.31 -13.97 15.66
C GLY A 212 -21.41 -13.91 16.72
N ILE A 213 -21.43 -14.85 17.66
CA ILE A 213 -22.39 -14.83 18.78
C ILE A 213 -21.76 -14.33 20.09
N GLY A 214 -20.44 -14.12 20.09
CA GLY A 214 -19.66 -13.87 21.29
C GLY A 214 -19.56 -15.14 22.14
N GLU A 215 -18.39 -15.77 22.13
CA GLU A 215 -18.08 -16.90 23.02
C GLU A 215 -16.82 -16.62 23.86
N PRO A 216 -16.71 -17.21 25.06
CA PRO A 216 -15.49 -17.13 25.85
C PRO A 216 -14.28 -17.72 25.12
N THR A 217 -13.12 -17.09 25.29
CA THR A 217 -11.82 -17.61 24.83
C THR A 217 -11.08 -18.28 25.98
N SER A 218 -10.34 -19.35 25.69
CA SER A 218 -9.36 -19.94 26.61
C SER A 218 -7.93 -19.58 26.20
N THR A 219 -7.67 -19.45 24.90
CA THR A 219 -6.34 -19.13 24.34
C THR A 219 -6.30 -17.70 23.79
N GLY A 220 -7.45 -17.20 23.34
CA GLY A 220 -7.57 -15.91 22.67
C GLY A 220 -7.63 -16.07 21.16
N ILE A 221 -7.94 -14.96 20.48
CA ILE A 221 -8.07 -14.87 19.03
C ILE A 221 -6.79 -14.27 18.47
N LYS A 222 -6.13 -14.96 17.54
CA LYS A 222 -4.88 -14.49 16.94
C LYS A 222 -5.17 -13.51 15.80
N VAL A 223 -4.64 -12.29 15.92
CA VAL A 223 -4.82 -11.19 14.95
C VAL A 223 -3.50 -10.56 14.51
N VAL A 224 -2.42 -10.83 15.23
CA VAL A 224 -1.06 -10.38 14.90
C VAL A 224 -0.12 -11.56 15.14
N ASP A 225 0.72 -11.84 14.14
CA ASP A 225 1.69 -12.93 14.14
C ASP A 225 3.10 -12.42 13.88
N PHE A 226 4.00 -12.65 14.82
CA PHE A 226 5.44 -12.53 14.57
C PHE A 226 5.95 -13.91 14.19
N ALA A 227 6.05 -14.16 12.88
CA ALA A 227 6.44 -15.44 12.31
C ALA A 227 7.96 -15.54 12.06
N ALA A 228 8.69 -14.44 12.21
CA ALA A 228 10.14 -14.39 12.03
C ALA A 228 10.90 -15.25 13.05
N ASP A 229 12.09 -15.73 12.67
CA ASP A 229 13.01 -16.44 13.58
C ASP A 229 13.51 -15.47 14.68
N PRO A 230 13.16 -15.68 15.97
CA PRO A 230 13.53 -14.78 17.05
C PRO A 230 15.03 -14.78 17.38
N THR A 231 15.82 -15.67 16.77
CA THR A 231 17.29 -15.64 16.87
C THR A 231 17.93 -14.69 15.85
N GLN A 232 17.18 -14.30 14.82
CA GLN A 232 17.63 -13.42 13.73
C GLN A 232 16.96 -12.05 13.78
N PHE A 233 15.68 -12.00 14.19
CA PHE A 233 14.86 -10.79 14.18
C PHE A 233 14.38 -10.41 15.56
N GLN A 234 14.22 -9.11 15.78
CA GLN A 234 13.74 -8.54 17.04
C GLN A 234 12.24 -8.26 16.96
N ASN A 235 11.49 -8.68 17.98
CA ASN A 235 10.08 -8.35 18.12
C ASN A 235 9.90 -7.22 19.14
N ASN A 236 10.11 -5.98 18.73
CA ASN A 236 10.06 -4.81 19.62
C ASN A 236 8.78 -3.97 19.42
N ALA A 237 7.91 -4.30 18.47
CA ALA A 237 6.62 -3.64 18.32
C ALA A 237 5.68 -3.93 19.49
N GLN A 238 4.80 -2.98 19.79
CA GLN A 238 3.73 -3.11 20.77
C GLN A 238 2.39 -2.89 20.08
N PHE A 239 1.41 -3.74 20.37
CA PHE A 239 0.06 -3.64 19.85
C PHE A 239 -0.92 -3.43 20.99
N SER A 240 -1.75 -2.40 20.89
CA SER A 240 -2.77 -2.09 21.90
C SER A 240 -4.15 -1.99 21.27
N LEU A 241 -5.10 -2.78 21.76
CA LEU A 241 -6.49 -2.67 21.33
C LEU A 241 -7.05 -1.29 21.66
N ALA A 242 -7.74 -0.66 20.71
CA ALA A 242 -8.43 0.59 20.90
C ALA A 242 -9.51 0.50 21.99
N GLY A 243 -9.67 1.56 22.79
CA GLY A 243 -10.65 1.60 23.87
C GLY A 243 -10.15 0.96 25.16
N SER A 244 -11.02 0.19 25.84
CA SER A 244 -10.78 -0.35 27.18
C SER A 244 -10.02 -1.68 27.23
N GLY A 245 -9.39 -2.08 26.13
CA GLY A 245 -8.62 -3.34 26.06
C GLY A 245 -9.46 -4.60 25.85
N TYR A 246 -10.75 -4.48 25.51
CA TYR A 246 -11.61 -5.59 25.09
C TYR A 246 -12.58 -5.14 23.98
N VAL A 247 -12.96 -6.06 23.11
CA VAL A 247 -14.00 -5.85 22.08
C VAL A 247 -15.36 -6.18 22.69
N GLN A 248 -16.31 -5.25 22.64
CA GLN A 248 -17.70 -5.51 23.09
C GLN A 248 -18.53 -6.03 21.92
N TYR A 249 -19.32 -7.08 22.17
CA TYR A 249 -20.31 -7.61 21.24
C TYR A 249 -21.70 -7.60 21.92
N GLY A 250 -22.71 -7.00 21.27
CA GLY A 250 -24.08 -6.87 21.78
C GLY A 250 -24.36 -5.56 22.53
N SER A 251 -25.63 -5.12 22.53
CA SER A 251 -26.08 -3.90 23.22
C SER A 251 -26.07 -4.08 24.74
N VAL A 252 -25.60 -3.04 25.45
CA VAL A 252 -25.66 -2.87 26.91
C VAL A 252 -27.06 -3.09 27.48
#